data_AF-A0A7W0NRQ8-F1
#
_entry.id   AF-A0A7W0NRQ8-F1
#
_cell.length_a   1.000
_cell.length_b   1.000
_cell.length_c   1.000
_cell.angle_alpha   90.00
_cell.angle_beta   90.00
_cell.angle_gamma   90.00
#
_symmetry.space_group_name_H-M   'P 1'
#
loop_
_entity.id
_entity.type
_entity.pdbx_description
1 polymer ?
#
loop_
_entity_poly.entity_id
_entity_poly.type
_entity_poly.pdbx_seq_one_letter_code
_entity_poly.pdbx_strand_id
1 'polypeptide(L)'
;SVTPQSLETENADGTYQLQLECPKPTPEQDRERSEWRTQIEQVVRRLPAAYRELILLRHSQDLSYDEIAEVTGLPLGTVKNRLFRAREMMREIFVERGFEGL
;
A
#
# COMPACT_ATOMS: atom_id res chain seq x y z
N SER A 1 19.81 19.47 -18.43
CA SER A 1 19.60 20.64 -17.55
C SER A 1 18.36 21.36 -17.99
N VAL A 2 17.24 21.18 -17.29
CA VAL A 2 16.05 22.00 -17.50
C VAL A 2 15.61 22.50 -16.13
N THR A 3 15.77 23.79 -15.94
CA THR A 3 15.29 24.56 -14.80
C THR A 3 13.75 24.48 -14.78
N PRO A 4 13.08 24.18 -13.65
CA PRO A 4 11.64 24.40 -13.58
C PRO A 4 11.39 25.90 -13.48
N GLN A 5 10.87 26.50 -14.55
CA GLN A 5 10.31 27.84 -14.53
C GLN A 5 8.85 27.70 -14.06
N SER A 6 8.56 28.16 -12.85
CA SER A 6 7.21 28.25 -12.30
C SER A 6 6.34 29.10 -13.22
N LEU A 7 5.29 28.51 -13.78
CA LEU A 7 4.26 29.25 -14.50
C LEU A 7 3.12 29.52 -13.51
N GLU A 8 3.19 30.67 -12.83
CA GLU A 8 2.06 31.20 -12.05
C GLU A 8 1.03 31.76 -13.03
N THR A 9 -0.02 31.01 -13.31
CA THR A 9 -1.22 31.57 -13.94
C THR A 9 -2.16 32.08 -12.85
N GLU A 10 -2.15 33.40 -12.65
CA GLU A 10 -3.13 34.12 -11.84
C GLU A 10 -4.51 34.03 -12.51
N ASN A 11 -5.50 33.48 -11.81
CA ASN A 11 -6.90 33.60 -12.22
C ASN A 11 -7.40 35.01 -11.89
N ALA A 12 -8.45 35.47 -12.59
CA ALA A 12 -9.03 36.80 -12.40
C ALA A 12 -9.53 37.12 -10.96
N ASP A 13 -9.64 36.10 -10.11
CA ASP A 13 -10.06 36.18 -8.71
C ASP A 13 -8.87 36.12 -7.71
N GLY A 14 -7.61 36.11 -8.19
CA GLY A 14 -6.42 36.05 -7.33
C GLY A 14 -6.12 34.65 -6.77
N THR A 15 -6.76 33.62 -7.31
CA THR A 15 -6.49 32.22 -6.98
C THR A 15 -5.46 31.62 -7.93
N TYR A 16 -4.53 30.84 -7.39
CA TYR A 16 -3.56 30.07 -8.18
C TYR A 16 -4.15 28.68 -8.49
N GLN A 17 -4.28 28.35 -9.77
CA GLN A 17 -4.57 26.97 -10.18
C GLN A 17 -3.24 26.24 -10.38
N LEU A 18 -2.89 25.40 -9.40
CA LEU A 18 -1.83 24.41 -9.56
C LEU A 18 -2.29 23.37 -10.58
N GLN A 19 -1.93 23.58 -11.85
CA GLN A 19 -2.09 22.58 -12.91
C GLN A 19 -1.04 21.47 -12.68
N LEU A 20 -1.33 20.57 -11.75
CA LEU A 20 -0.49 19.41 -11.49
C LEU A 20 -0.77 18.36 -12.56
N GLU A 21 -0.01 18.36 -13.66
CA GLU A 21 0.11 17.15 -14.45
C GLU A 21 0.83 16.09 -13.60
N CYS A 22 0.10 15.08 -13.12
CA CYS A 22 0.74 13.85 -12.67
C CYS A 22 1.36 13.18 -13.92
N PRO A 23 2.70 13.07 -14.02
CA PRO A 23 3.31 12.42 -15.17
C PRO A 23 2.77 10.99 -15.25
N LYS A 24 2.26 10.61 -16.44
CA LYS A 24 1.84 9.22 -16.67
C LYS A 24 3.05 8.31 -16.42
N PRO A 25 2.88 7.19 -15.70
CA PRO A 25 3.97 6.23 -15.52
C PRO A 25 4.50 5.80 -16.89
N THR A 26 5.80 5.60 -16.97
CA THR A 26 6.40 5.01 -18.16
C THR A 26 5.99 3.54 -18.27
N PRO A 27 6.01 2.92 -19.46
CA PRO A 27 5.76 1.49 -19.61
C PRO A 27 6.64 0.62 -18.72
N GLU A 28 7.87 1.06 -18.45
CA GLU A 28 8.80 0.40 -17.53
C GLU A 28 8.33 0.48 -16.08
N GLN A 29 7.89 1.66 -15.63
CA GLN A 29 7.33 1.86 -14.29
C GLN A 29 6.03 1.07 -14.07
N ASP A 30 5.16 0.99 -15.08
CA ASP A 30 3.96 0.15 -15.02
C ASP A 30 4.32 -1.34 -14.91
N ARG A 31 5.35 -1.78 -15.64
CA ARG A 31 5.82 -3.15 -15.58
C ARG A 31 6.38 -3.49 -14.20
N GLU A 32 7.28 -2.65 -13.68
CA GLU A 32 7.86 -2.80 -12.34
C GLU A 32 6.76 -2.81 -11.26
N ARG A 33 5.77 -1.92 -11.35
CA ARG A 33 4.62 -1.89 -10.43
C ARG A 33 3.79 -3.18 -10.50
N SER A 34 3.55 -3.70 -11.70
CA SER A 34 2.81 -4.94 -11.89
C SER A 34 3.56 -6.15 -11.36
N GLU A 35 4.88 -6.18 -11.55
CA GLU A 35 5.77 -7.19 -10.98
C GLU A 35 5.70 -7.15 -9.44
N TRP A 36 5.87 -5.96 -8.83
CA TRP A 36 5.73 -5.78 -7.38
C TRP A 36 4.37 -6.20 -6.83
N ARG A 37 3.28 -5.81 -7.50
CA ARG A 37 1.92 -6.21 -7.12
C ARG A 37 1.78 -7.73 -7.11
N THR A 38 2.31 -8.40 -8.13
CA THR A 38 2.30 -9.85 -8.23
C THR A 38 3.08 -10.50 -7.07
N GLN A 39 4.23 -9.93 -6.70
CA GLN A 39 5.02 -10.44 -5.57
C GLN A 39 4.27 -10.29 -4.24
N ILE A 40 3.69 -9.12 -3.97
CA ILE A 40 2.89 -8.88 -2.76
C ILE A 40 1.74 -9.89 -2.68
N GLU A 41 1.01 -10.09 -3.78
CA GLU A 41 -0.10 -11.04 -3.82
C GLU A 41 0.35 -12.46 -3.49
N GLN A 42 1.47 -12.91 -4.05
CA GLN A 42 2.04 -14.22 -3.76
C GLN A 42 2.50 -14.36 -2.30
N VAL A 43 2.99 -13.28 -1.67
CA VAL A 43 3.35 -13.28 -0.24
C VAL A 43 2.10 -13.40 0.63
N VAL A 44 1.07 -12.58 0.36
CA VAL A 44 -0.21 -12.62 1.09
C VAL A 44 -0.86 -14.01 0.97
N ARG A 45 -0.79 -14.64 -0.20
CA ARG A 45 -1.30 -16.01 -0.42
C ARG A 45 -0.57 -17.08 0.40
N ARG A 46 0.69 -16.88 0.81
CA ARG A 46 1.43 -17.83 1.66
C ARG A 46 1.08 -17.72 3.15
N LEU A 47 0.50 -16.60 3.60
CA LEU A 47 0.08 -16.45 5.00
C LEU A 47 -0.99 -17.47 5.37
N PRO A 48 -1.03 -17.99 6.61
CA PRO A 48 -2.16 -18.79 7.08
C PRO A 48 -3.46 -17.99 7.02
N ALA A 49 -4.59 -18.67 6.78
CA ALA A 49 -5.87 -18.04 6.46
C ALA A 49 -6.29 -16.93 7.45
N ALA A 50 -6.15 -17.20 8.75
CA ALA A 50 -6.50 -16.26 9.81
C ALA A 50 -5.66 -14.97 9.84
N TYR A 51 -4.46 -14.96 9.27
CA TYR A 51 -3.64 -13.76 9.15
C TYR A 51 -3.90 -13.04 7.83
N ARG A 52 -4.08 -13.82 6.75
CA ARG A 52 -4.41 -13.32 5.42
C ARG A 52 -5.71 -12.51 5.43
N GLU A 53 -6.75 -13.03 6.07
CA GLU A 53 -8.04 -12.36 6.19
C GLU A 53 -7.90 -10.96 6.80
N LEU A 54 -7.18 -10.86 7.92
CA LEU A 54 -6.95 -9.57 8.59
C LEU A 54 -6.15 -8.58 7.72
N ILE A 55 -5.15 -9.07 6.97
CA ILE A 55 -4.39 -8.24 6.02
C ILE A 55 -5.29 -7.71 4.89
N LEU A 56 -6.17 -8.55 4.33
CA LEU A 56 -7.08 -8.14 3.27
C LEU A 56 -8.12 -7.13 3.77
N LEU A 57 -8.70 -7.36 4.95
CA LEU A 57 -9.61 -6.40 5.57
C LEU A 57 -8.92 -5.05 5.81
N ARG A 58 -7.67 -5.08 6.29
CA ARG A 58 -6.91 -3.85 6.57
C ARG A 58 -6.48 -3.09 5.31
N HIS A 59 -6.06 -3.78 4.25
CA HIS A 59 -5.37 -3.15 3.12
C HIS A 59 -6.19 -3.13 1.83
N SER A 60 -7.13 -4.05 1.65
CA SER A 60 -8.01 -4.06 0.47
C SER A 60 -9.34 -3.35 0.74
N GLN A 61 -9.84 -3.42 1.97
CA GLN A 61 -11.09 -2.78 2.38
C GLN A 61 -10.88 -1.52 3.24
N ASP A 62 -9.63 -1.13 3.48
CA ASP A 62 -9.21 0.03 4.28
C ASP A 62 -9.83 0.09 5.70
N LEU A 63 -10.18 -1.06 6.28
CA LEU A 63 -10.81 -1.09 7.60
C LEU A 63 -9.82 -0.74 8.71
N SER A 64 -10.30 0.04 9.68
CA SER A 64 -9.61 0.30 10.93
C SER A 64 -9.51 -0.97 11.79
N TYR A 65 -8.66 -0.95 12.83
CA TYR A 65 -8.52 -2.12 13.70
C TYR A 65 -9.79 -2.42 14.50
N ASP A 66 -10.54 -1.38 14.86
CA ASP A 66 -11.82 -1.49 15.56
C ASP A 66 -12.88 -2.10 14.64
N GLU A 67 -13.01 -1.62 13.39
CA GLU A 67 -13.95 -2.22 12.42
C GLU A 67 -13.61 -3.68 12.11
N ILE A 68 -12.33 -4.02 12.02
CA ILE A 68 -11.90 -5.42 11.87
C ILE A 68 -12.31 -6.25 13.09
N ALA A 69 -12.15 -5.71 14.30
CA ALA A 69 -12.56 -6.40 15.53
C ALA A 69 -14.07 -6.64 15.53
N GLU A 70 -14.87 -5.65 15.11
CA GLU A 70 -16.33 -5.76 15.01
C GLU A 70 -16.76 -6.80 13.98
N VAL A 71 -16.22 -6.75 12.75
CA VAL A 71 -16.59 -7.65 11.65
C VAL A 71 -16.17 -9.10 11.93
N THR A 72 -15.01 -9.30 12.56
CA THR A 72 -14.47 -10.65 12.83
C THR A 72 -14.91 -11.23 14.18
N GLY A 73 -15.49 -10.40 15.07
CA GLY A 73 -15.80 -10.76 16.45
C GLY A 73 -14.57 -11.03 17.32
N LEU A 74 -13.37 -10.67 16.86
CA LEU A 74 -12.12 -10.88 17.58
C LEU A 74 -11.85 -9.71 18.54
N PRO A 75 -11.25 -9.96 19.72
CA PRO A 75 -10.80 -8.86 20.59
C PRO A 75 -9.79 -7.95 19.87
N LEU A 76 -9.88 -6.63 20.07
CA LEU A 76 -8.98 -5.65 19.45
C LEU A 76 -7.49 -5.96 19.67
N GLY A 77 -7.13 -6.45 20.86
CA GLY A 77 -5.75 -6.88 21.15
C GLY A 77 -5.30 -8.07 20.28
N THR A 78 -6.21 -8.99 19.98
CA THR A 78 -5.97 -10.12 19.08
C THR A 78 -5.80 -9.65 17.63
N VAL A 79 -6.63 -8.70 17.17
CA VAL A 79 -6.48 -8.08 15.84
C VAL A 79 -5.11 -7.43 15.70
N LYS A 80 -4.72 -6.59 16.66
CA LYS A 80 -3.40 -5.93 16.68
C LYS A 80 -2.25 -6.93 16.64
N ASN A 81 -2.28 -7.95 17.52
CA ASN A 81 -1.23 -8.96 17.57
C ASN A 81 -1.17 -9.81 16.29
N ARG A 82 -2.32 -10.21 15.73
CA ARG A 82 -2.34 -11.00 14.49
C ARG A 82 -1.85 -10.19 13.31
N LEU A 83 -2.24 -8.92 13.18
CA LEU A 83 -1.73 -8.05 12.12
C LEU A 83 -0.23 -7.81 12.24
N PHE A 84 0.29 -7.64 13.46
CA PHE A 84 1.73 -7.56 13.69
C PHE A 84 2.45 -8.84 13.24
N ARG A 85 1.96 -10.01 13.66
CA ARG A 85 2.53 -11.31 13.25
C ARG A 85 2.41 -11.55 11.75
N ALA A 86 1.31 -11.14 11.13
CA ALA A 86 1.13 -11.20 9.69
C ALA A 86 2.23 -10.45 8.95
N ARG A 87 2.53 -9.21 9.36
CA ARG A 87 3.61 -8.40 8.78
C ARG A 87 4.99 -9.02 8.97
N GLU A 88 5.29 -9.56 10.15
CA GLU A 88 6.56 -10.26 10.39
C GLU A 88 6.73 -11.46 9.46
N MET A 89 5.70 -12.30 9.31
CA MET A 89 5.72 -13.42 8.36
C MET A 89 5.88 -12.94 6.91
N MET A 90 5.20 -11.86 6.52
CA MET A 90 5.38 -11.29 5.18
C MET A 90 6.83 -10.85 4.96
N ARG A 91 7.45 -10.16 5.93
CA ARG A 91 8.87 -9.75 5.87
C ARG A 91 9.79 -10.97 5.70
N GLU A 92 9.59 -12.02 6.50
CA GLU A 92 10.37 -13.26 6.40
C GLU A 92 10.26 -13.89 5.00
N ILE A 93 9.05 -13.96 4.44
CA ILE A 93 8.80 -14.49 3.09
C ILE A 93 9.46 -13.62 2.01
N PHE A 94 9.46 -12.29 2.17
CA PHE A 94 10.14 -11.39 1.24
C PHE A 94 11.66 -11.61 1.26
N VAL A 95 12.25 -11.72 2.46
CA VAL A 95 13.68 -12.02 2.62
C VAL A 95 14.05 -13.38 2.03
N GLU A 96 13.25 -14.43 2.27
CA GLU A 96 13.44 -15.77 1.68
C GLU A 96 13.48 -15.72 0.13
N ARG A 97 12.73 -14.77 -0.45
CA ARG A 97 12.63 -14.56 -1.90
C ARG A 97 13.70 -13.63 -2.47
N GLY A 98 14.62 -13.13 -1.64
CA GLY A 98 15.71 -12.24 -2.06
C GLY A 98 15.33 -10.77 -2.19
N PHE A 99 14.21 -10.34 -1.58
CA PHE A 99 13.88 -8.93 -1.45
C PHE A 99 14.52 -8.38 -0.17
N GLU A 100 15.66 -7.71 -0.31
CA GLU A 100 16.36 -7.06 0.80
C GLU A 100 15.84 -5.61 0.99
N GLY A 101 15.67 -5.17 2.25
CA GLY A 101 15.32 -3.77 2.58
C GLY A 101 13.85 -3.45 2.90
N LEU A 102 13.04 -4.45 3.25
CA LEU A 102 11.63 -4.31 3.68
C LEU A 102 11.45 -4.19 5.21
#